data_AF-A0A7S4U7A6-F1
#
_entry.id   AF-A0A7S4U7A6-F1
#
_cell.length_a   1.000
_cell.length_b   1.000
_cell.length_c   1.000
_cell.angle_alpha   90.00
_cell.angle_beta   90.00
_cell.angle_gamma   90.00
#
_symmetry.space_group_name_H-M   'P 1'
#
loop_
_entity.id
_entity.type
_entity.pdbx_description
1 polymer ?
#
loop_
_entity_poly.entity_id
_entity_poly.type
_entity_poly.pdbx_seq_one_letter_code
_entity_poly.pdbx_strand_id
1 'polypeptide(L)'
;MAFLHPPPMLAAKRLGVLSSPRISGDSAVSACRHARTMLRMQGGSDNSCTSKPGKVLFSFEEARKYARSFGFSSREEFEEYGCAGAYRLPKRPDLVYPKEWKGWDDWLGTMLPFSEARERARMSGIQSEEEWRARVQEGPDAWLDARIPVKPDSFPPYAEDWKGWKDWLGVD
;
A
#
# COMPACT_ATOMS: atom_id res chain seq x y z
N MET A 1 42.18 19.06 27.22
CA MET A 1 41.12 18.03 27.35
C MET A 1 39.79 18.75 27.41
N ALA A 2 39.10 18.85 26.27
CA ALA A 2 37.77 19.45 26.17
C ALA A 2 36.78 18.31 25.93
N PHE A 3 36.01 17.96 26.96
CA PHE A 3 34.90 17.03 26.85
C PHE A 3 33.74 17.75 26.15
N LEU A 4 33.45 17.31 24.92
CA LEU A 4 32.25 17.67 24.18
C LEU A 4 31.06 16.99 24.86
N HIS A 5 30.22 17.76 25.53
CA HIS A 5 28.86 17.33 25.84
C HIS A 5 27.97 17.55 24.59
N PRO A 6 27.13 16.58 24.20
CA PRO A 6 26.15 16.77 23.14
C PRO A 6 24.99 17.67 23.61
N PRO A 7 24.36 18.47 22.71
CA PRO A 7 23.24 19.33 23.06
C PRO A 7 21.93 18.54 23.29
N PRO A 8 20.97 19.14 24.03
CA PRO A 8 19.82 18.45 24.60
C PRO A 8 18.73 18.12 23.58
N MET A 9 18.19 16.91 23.70
CA MET A 9 17.00 16.43 23.00
C MET A 9 15.79 17.29 23.33
N LEU A 10 15.19 17.91 22.31
CA LEU A 10 13.90 18.60 22.41
C LEU A 10 12.80 17.57 22.68
N ALA A 11 12.16 17.72 23.83
CA ALA A 11 10.95 17.01 24.21
C ALA A 11 9.75 17.52 23.40
N ALA A 12 9.16 16.66 22.56
CA ALA A 12 7.83 16.87 22.00
C ALA A 12 6.81 16.01 22.78
N LYS A 13 5.90 16.69 23.49
CA LYS A 13 4.82 16.11 24.28
C LYS A 13 3.59 15.96 23.37
N ARG A 14 3.06 14.72 23.31
CA ARG A 14 1.68 14.28 23.00
C ARG A 14 0.88 15.04 21.92
N LEU A 15 0.51 14.32 20.86
CA LEU A 15 -0.90 14.06 20.54
C LEU A 15 -1.00 12.63 19.97
N GLY A 16 -1.85 11.81 20.59
CA GLY A 16 -2.11 10.44 20.16
C GLY A 16 -2.81 10.46 18.80
N VAL A 17 -2.07 10.08 17.76
CA VAL A 17 -2.65 9.60 16.52
C VAL A 17 -2.61 8.08 16.62
N LEU A 18 -3.77 7.45 16.50
CA LEU A 18 -3.92 6.00 16.42
C LEU A 18 -3.10 5.51 15.22
N SER A 19 -1.85 5.10 15.48
CA SER A 19 -1.10 4.26 14.58
C SER A 19 -1.83 2.93 14.52
N SER A 20 -2.44 2.62 13.37
CA SER A 20 -2.93 1.27 13.11
C SER A 20 -1.77 0.31 13.33
N PRO A 21 -1.88 -0.65 14.27
CA PRO A 21 -0.82 -1.59 14.52
C PRO A 21 -0.62 -2.41 13.24
N ARG A 22 0.60 -2.40 12.74
CA ARG A 22 1.06 -3.34 11.72
C ARG A 22 1.04 -4.71 12.42
N ILE A 23 -0.02 -5.49 12.17
CA ILE A 23 -0.18 -6.81 12.78
C ILE A 23 0.87 -7.74 12.16
N SER A 24 2.05 -7.79 12.79
CA SER A 24 3.00 -8.86 12.61
C SER A 24 2.49 -10.07 13.39
N GLY A 25 2.17 -11.16 12.69
CA GLY A 25 1.87 -12.46 13.29
C GLY A 25 0.38 -12.76 13.44
N ASP A 26 -0.28 -13.10 12.33
CA ASP A 26 -1.25 -14.22 12.23
C ASP A 26 -1.84 -14.19 10.81
N SER A 27 -1.07 -14.81 9.92
CA SER A 27 -1.37 -14.99 8.50
C SER A 27 -2.79 -15.53 8.30
N ALA A 28 -3.52 -14.92 7.36
CA ALA A 28 -4.87 -15.25 6.90
C ALA A 28 -6.06 -15.09 7.89
N VAL A 29 -5.93 -15.35 9.20
CA VAL A 29 -7.08 -15.41 10.12
C VAL A 29 -7.57 -14.01 10.56
N SER A 30 -6.67 -13.03 10.69
CA SER A 30 -7.01 -11.65 11.09
C SER A 30 -7.81 -10.91 9.99
N ALA A 31 -7.52 -11.22 8.72
CA ALA A 31 -8.20 -10.65 7.57
C ALA A 31 -9.68 -11.08 7.46
N CYS A 32 -10.04 -12.31 7.90
CA CYS A 32 -11.43 -12.78 7.86
C CYS A 32 -12.37 -12.02 8.81
N ARG A 33 -11.90 -11.52 9.97
CA ARG A 33 -12.77 -10.88 10.98
C ARG A 33 -13.25 -9.49 10.55
N HIS A 34 -12.45 -8.74 9.80
CA HIS A 34 -12.81 -7.41 9.30
C HIS A 34 -13.82 -7.44 8.14
N ALA A 35 -13.83 -8.52 7.33
CA ALA A 35 -14.78 -8.67 6.21
C ALA A 35 -16.25 -8.65 6.63
N ARG A 36 -16.56 -9.17 7.83
CA ARG A 36 -17.93 -9.36 8.34
C ARG A 36 -18.56 -8.04 8.81
N THR A 37 -17.76 -7.06 9.22
CA THR A 37 -18.24 -5.76 9.71
C THR A 37 -18.61 -4.79 8.57
N MET A 38 -18.06 -4.98 7.37
CA MET A 38 -18.18 -4.03 6.25
C MET A 38 -19.28 -4.38 5.23
N LEU A 39 -19.95 -5.52 5.36
CA LEU A 39 -20.96 -6.02 4.39
C LEU A 39 -22.39 -5.51 4.61
N ARG A 40 -22.58 -4.41 5.37
CA ARG A 40 -23.91 -3.86 5.64
C ARG A 40 -24.08 -2.45 5.05
N MET A 41 -24.00 -2.27 3.73
CA MET A 41 -24.45 -1.02 3.07
C MET A 41 -24.62 -1.04 1.54
N GLN A 42 -24.88 -2.16 0.85
CA GLN A 42 -25.30 -2.08 -0.56
C GLN A 42 -26.39 -3.10 -0.88
N GLY A 43 -27.63 -2.61 -0.85
CA GLY A 43 -28.77 -3.20 -1.54
C GLY A 43 -28.96 -2.53 -2.90
N GLY A 44 -29.26 -3.33 -3.91
CA GLY A 44 -29.64 -2.90 -5.25
C GLY A 44 -30.39 -4.04 -5.93
N SER A 45 -31.69 -3.84 -6.12
CA SER A 45 -32.61 -4.67 -6.90
C SER A 45 -32.24 -4.60 -8.37
N ASP A 46 -32.26 -5.73 -9.09
CA ASP A 46 -33.19 -5.90 -10.22
C ASP A 46 -33.21 -7.33 -10.74
N ASN A 47 -34.44 -7.77 -11.03
CA ASN A 47 -34.81 -9.12 -11.46
C ASN A 47 -34.58 -9.30 -12.97
N SER A 48 -33.86 -10.34 -13.36
CA SER A 48 -34.00 -10.98 -14.67
C SER A 48 -33.36 -12.37 -14.67
N CYS A 49 -34.16 -13.38 -15.02
CA CYS A 49 -33.78 -14.78 -15.09
C CYS A 49 -32.95 -15.08 -16.35
N THR A 50 -31.81 -15.76 -16.22
CA THR A 50 -31.37 -16.93 -17.02
C THR A 50 -29.89 -17.25 -16.72
N SER A 51 -29.57 -18.54 -16.74
CA SER A 51 -28.23 -19.18 -16.64
C SER A 51 -27.56 -19.23 -15.25
N LYS A 52 -26.83 -20.33 -14.99
CA LYS A 52 -26.11 -20.65 -13.74
C LYS A 52 -25.48 -19.38 -13.17
N PRO A 53 -25.71 -19.00 -11.89
CA PRO A 53 -25.35 -17.66 -11.42
C PRO A 53 -23.84 -17.46 -11.57
N GLY A 54 -23.45 -16.70 -12.58
CA GLY A 54 -22.10 -16.16 -12.70
C GLY A 54 -21.84 -15.38 -11.41
N LYS A 55 -20.69 -15.64 -10.78
CA LYS A 55 -20.29 -14.94 -9.56
C LYS A 55 -20.30 -13.44 -9.85
N VAL A 56 -21.22 -12.68 -9.25
CA VAL A 56 -21.29 -11.22 -9.43
C VAL A 56 -20.08 -10.59 -8.75
N LEU A 57 -19.08 -10.21 -9.55
CA LEU A 57 -17.86 -9.59 -9.07
C LEU A 57 -18.09 -8.11 -8.73
N PHE A 58 -17.16 -7.52 -7.99
CA PHE A 58 -17.10 -6.08 -7.80
C PHE A 58 -16.60 -5.37 -9.07
N SER A 59 -16.87 -4.06 -9.20
CA SER A 59 -16.14 -3.22 -10.16
C SER A 59 -14.64 -3.16 -9.79
N PHE A 60 -13.77 -2.76 -10.71
CA PHE A 60 -12.33 -2.69 -10.44
C PHE A 60 -12.01 -1.84 -9.20
N GLU A 61 -12.61 -0.66 -9.09
CA GLU A 61 -12.36 0.27 -7.99
C GLU A 61 -12.82 -0.29 -6.64
N GLU A 62 -14.02 -0.87 -6.60
CA GLU A 62 -14.56 -1.50 -5.39
C GLU A 62 -13.73 -2.71 -4.99
N ALA A 63 -13.35 -3.55 -5.96
CA ALA A 63 -12.55 -4.72 -5.73
C ALA A 63 -11.15 -4.36 -5.21
N ARG A 64 -10.48 -3.37 -5.81
CA ARG A 64 -9.18 -2.85 -5.38
C ARG A 64 -9.25 -2.26 -3.99
N LYS A 65 -10.26 -1.43 -3.69
CA LYS A 65 -10.47 -0.88 -2.34
C LYS A 65 -10.68 -1.99 -1.31
N TYR A 66 -11.46 -3.01 -1.67
CA TYR A 66 -11.74 -4.12 -0.77
C TYR A 66 -10.51 -5.03 -0.58
N ALA A 67 -9.75 -5.33 -1.64
CA ALA A 67 -8.49 -6.07 -1.57
C ALA A 67 -7.48 -5.39 -0.63
N ARG A 68 -7.29 -4.07 -0.78
CA ARG A 68 -6.42 -3.26 0.08
C ARG A 68 -6.84 -3.26 1.54
N SER A 69 -8.15 -3.35 1.83
CA SER A 69 -8.65 -3.36 3.20
C SER A 69 -8.21 -4.59 4.01
N PHE A 70 -7.79 -5.66 3.34
CA PHE A 70 -7.22 -6.83 3.99
C PHE A 70 -5.74 -6.70 4.32
N GLY A 71 -5.04 -5.74 3.70
CA GLY A 71 -3.62 -5.49 3.97
C GLY A 71 -2.68 -6.59 3.49
N PHE A 72 -3.05 -7.33 2.43
CA PHE A 72 -2.16 -8.34 1.85
C PHE A 72 -0.86 -7.70 1.39
N SER A 73 0.24 -8.34 1.76
CA SER A 73 1.59 -7.90 1.46
C SER A 73 2.12 -8.46 0.14
N SER A 74 1.53 -9.55 -0.36
CA SER A 74 1.96 -10.21 -1.58
C SER A 74 0.82 -10.83 -2.38
N ARG A 75 1.13 -11.17 -3.63
CA ARG A 75 0.23 -11.90 -4.53
C ARG A 75 -0.16 -13.25 -3.93
N GLU A 76 0.80 -13.97 -3.39
CA GLU A 76 0.63 -15.31 -2.83
C GLU A 76 -0.38 -15.26 -1.68
N GLU A 77 -0.23 -14.27 -0.78
CA GLU A 77 -1.16 -14.06 0.34
C GLU A 77 -2.59 -13.79 -0.14
N PHE A 78 -2.75 -12.98 -1.21
CA PHE A 78 -4.04 -12.70 -1.84
C PHE A 78 -4.65 -13.96 -2.52
N GLU A 79 -3.83 -14.73 -3.22
CA GLU A 79 -4.25 -15.96 -3.91
C GLU A 79 -4.64 -17.07 -2.92
N GLU A 80 -3.97 -17.15 -1.77
CA GLU A 80 -4.28 -18.11 -0.70
C GLU A 80 -5.51 -17.71 0.14
N TYR A 81 -5.92 -16.44 0.12
CA TYR A 81 -7.04 -15.95 0.93
C TYR A 81 -8.35 -16.74 0.72
N GLY A 82 -8.79 -17.49 1.72
CA GLY A 82 -9.95 -18.38 1.64
C GLY A 82 -11.24 -17.90 2.33
N CYS A 83 -11.34 -16.64 2.78
CA CYS A 83 -12.47 -16.27 3.64
C CYS A 83 -13.79 -16.10 2.89
N ALA A 84 -14.89 -16.45 3.57
CA ALA A 84 -16.28 -16.35 3.10
C ALA A 84 -16.76 -14.94 2.70
N GLY A 85 -15.98 -13.87 2.99
CA GLY A 85 -16.33 -12.48 2.68
C GLY A 85 -15.82 -11.94 1.33
N ALA A 86 -14.79 -12.55 0.73
CA ALA A 86 -14.21 -12.08 -0.55
C ALA A 86 -14.77 -12.79 -1.78
N TYR A 87 -15.98 -13.33 -1.71
CA TYR A 87 -16.56 -14.03 -2.85
C TYR A 87 -16.68 -13.13 -4.10
N ARG A 88 -16.78 -11.80 -3.94
CA ARG A 88 -16.84 -10.88 -5.09
C ARG A 88 -15.47 -10.39 -5.57
N LEU A 89 -14.39 -10.74 -4.88
CA LEU A 89 -13.03 -10.51 -5.37
C LEU A 89 -12.63 -11.63 -6.33
N PRO A 90 -12.15 -11.31 -7.53
CA PRO A 90 -11.56 -12.31 -8.41
C PRO A 90 -10.19 -12.74 -7.88
N LYS A 91 -9.88 -14.04 -8.01
CA LYS A 91 -8.54 -14.58 -7.73
C LYS A 91 -7.50 -14.14 -8.75
N ARG A 92 -7.96 -13.86 -9.97
CA ARG A 92 -7.15 -13.38 -11.10
C ARG A 92 -7.66 -12.02 -11.58
N PRO A 93 -7.41 -10.95 -10.80
CA PRO A 93 -7.86 -9.60 -11.17
C PRO A 93 -7.21 -9.09 -12.47
N ASP A 94 -6.00 -9.56 -12.79
CA ASP A 94 -5.31 -9.33 -14.06
C ASP A 94 -6.15 -9.74 -15.28
N LEU A 95 -6.88 -10.85 -15.18
CA LEU A 95 -7.72 -11.36 -16.27
C LEU A 95 -9.11 -10.71 -16.31
N VAL A 96 -9.62 -10.29 -15.15
CA VAL A 96 -10.97 -9.74 -15.03
C VAL A 96 -10.99 -8.25 -15.38
N TYR A 97 -9.92 -7.52 -15.05
CA TYR A 97 -9.82 -6.06 -15.25
C TYR A 97 -8.63 -5.68 -16.15
N PRO A 98 -8.49 -6.25 -17.35
CA PRO A 98 -7.29 -6.09 -18.17
C PRO A 98 -7.03 -4.64 -18.61
N LYS A 99 -8.05 -3.77 -18.61
CA LYS A 99 -7.92 -2.37 -19.02
C LYS A 99 -7.41 -1.47 -17.89
N GLU A 100 -7.82 -1.77 -16.67
CA GLU A 100 -7.51 -0.99 -15.46
C GLU A 100 -6.33 -1.56 -14.67
N TRP A 101 -5.96 -2.82 -14.93
CA TRP A 101 -4.90 -3.52 -14.23
C TRP A 101 -3.53 -2.88 -14.48
N LYS A 102 -2.89 -2.44 -13.39
CA LYS A 102 -1.55 -1.84 -13.38
C LYS A 102 -0.50 -2.69 -12.65
N GLY A 103 -0.82 -3.95 -12.39
CA GLY A 103 0.03 -4.86 -11.63
C GLY A 103 -0.39 -5.02 -10.17
N TRP A 104 0.30 -5.94 -9.49
CA TRP A 104 -0.03 -6.35 -8.13
C TRP A 104 0.20 -5.25 -7.10
N ASP A 105 1.21 -4.41 -7.29
CA ASP A 105 1.50 -3.33 -6.34
C ASP A 105 0.38 -2.29 -6.29
N ASP A 106 -0.17 -1.97 -7.47
CA ASP A 106 -1.34 -1.11 -7.58
C ASP A 106 -2.58 -1.79 -6.97
N TRP A 107 -2.80 -3.06 -7.28
CA TRP A 107 -3.99 -3.78 -6.81
C TRP A 107 -4.03 -3.92 -5.28
N LEU A 108 -2.92 -4.34 -4.67
CA LEU A 108 -2.81 -4.58 -3.24
C LEU A 108 -2.47 -3.32 -2.45
N GLY A 109 -1.99 -2.26 -3.12
CA GLY A 109 -1.57 -1.02 -2.47
C GLY A 109 -0.31 -1.19 -1.63
N THR A 110 0.57 -2.12 -2.01
CA THR A 110 1.85 -2.40 -1.36
C THR A 110 2.88 -1.31 -1.62
N MET A 111 2.75 -0.57 -2.74
CA MET A 111 3.59 0.59 -3.06
C MET A 111 2.74 1.84 -3.32
N LEU A 112 3.29 3.00 -2.99
CA LEU A 112 2.67 4.29 -3.27
C LEU A 112 2.74 4.63 -4.78
N PRO A 113 1.75 5.37 -5.32
CA PRO A 113 1.88 5.99 -6.63
C PRO A 113 3.08 6.94 -6.69
N PHE A 114 3.70 7.11 -7.88
CA PHE A 114 4.89 7.93 -8.06
C PHE A 114 4.76 9.32 -7.41
N SER A 115 3.68 10.04 -7.72
CA SER A 115 3.46 11.39 -7.21
C SER A 115 3.40 11.44 -5.68
N GLU A 116 2.73 10.49 -5.03
CA GLU A 116 2.62 10.47 -3.56
C GLU A 116 3.96 10.08 -2.91
N ALA A 117 4.66 9.11 -3.50
CA ALA A 117 5.95 8.67 -3.02
C ALA A 117 7.02 9.76 -3.17
N ARG A 118 6.99 10.53 -4.27
CA ARG A 118 7.89 11.66 -4.51
C ARG A 118 7.70 12.78 -3.50
N GLU A 119 6.45 13.12 -3.19
CA GLU A 119 6.17 14.14 -2.16
C GLU A 119 6.68 13.70 -0.79
N ARG A 120 6.50 12.43 -0.42
CA ARG A 120 7.10 11.86 0.81
C ARG A 120 8.63 11.89 0.76
N ALA A 121 9.21 11.60 -0.40
CA ALA A 121 10.66 11.64 -0.60
C ALA A 121 11.20 13.05 -0.38
N ARG A 122 10.52 14.09 -0.85
CA ARG A 122 10.91 15.49 -0.63
C ARG A 122 10.77 15.93 0.81
N MET A 123 9.68 15.51 1.46
CA MET A 123 9.46 15.78 2.89
C MET A 123 10.52 15.16 3.81
N SER A 124 11.28 14.17 3.32
CA SER A 124 12.36 13.55 4.07
C SER A 124 13.53 14.46 4.39
N GLY A 125 13.76 15.48 3.55
CA GLY A 125 14.98 16.28 3.58
C GLY A 125 16.26 15.53 3.15
N ILE A 126 16.17 14.30 2.65
CA ILE A 126 17.29 13.54 2.08
C ILE A 126 17.76 14.24 0.80
N GLN A 127 19.08 14.43 0.67
CA GLN A 127 19.64 15.21 -0.44
C GLN A 127 20.47 14.40 -1.43
N SER A 128 20.72 13.11 -1.18
CA SER A 128 21.46 12.25 -2.11
C SER A 128 20.87 10.86 -2.26
N GLU A 129 21.19 10.22 -3.39
CA GLU A 129 20.85 8.82 -3.68
C GLU A 129 21.45 7.86 -2.64
N GLU A 130 22.70 8.11 -2.22
CA GLU A 130 23.40 7.27 -1.25
C GLU A 130 22.70 7.32 0.11
N GLU A 131 22.34 8.53 0.57
CA GLU A 131 21.62 8.72 1.82
C GLU A 131 20.21 8.13 1.75
N TRP A 132 19.53 8.27 0.61
CA TRP A 132 18.24 7.65 0.36
C TRP A 132 18.30 6.14 0.53
N ARG A 133 19.23 5.48 -0.18
CA ARG A 133 19.37 4.02 -0.15
C ARG A 133 19.75 3.52 1.23
N ALA A 134 20.65 4.23 1.94
CA ALA A 134 21.02 3.87 3.30
C ALA A 134 19.81 3.93 4.25
N ARG A 135 19.07 5.05 4.25
CA ARG A 135 17.92 5.22 5.17
C ARG A 135 16.77 4.27 4.88
N VAL A 136 16.39 4.09 3.61
CA VAL A 136 15.25 3.23 3.27
C VAL A 136 15.60 1.75 3.52
N GLN A 137 16.88 1.37 3.39
CA GLN A 137 17.35 0.01 3.66
C GLN A 137 17.40 -0.34 5.15
N GLU A 138 17.72 0.61 6.03
CA GLU A 138 17.64 0.42 7.50
C GLU A 138 16.20 0.17 7.99
N GLY A 139 15.22 0.44 7.13
CA GLY A 139 13.82 0.25 7.37
C GLY A 139 13.09 1.60 7.31
N PRO A 140 11.79 1.58 6.99
CA PRO A 140 11.00 2.80 6.94
C PRO A 140 10.92 3.42 8.34
N ASP A 141 11.51 4.60 8.51
CA ASP A 141 11.27 5.46 9.66
C ASP A 141 9.76 5.81 9.71
N ALA A 142 9.22 6.12 10.88
CA ALA A 142 7.80 6.38 11.07
C ALA A 142 7.25 7.48 10.14
N TRP A 143 8.09 8.42 9.70
CA TRP A 143 7.74 9.49 8.77
C TRP A 143 7.95 9.11 7.29
N LEU A 144 8.73 8.06 7.00
CA LEU A 144 8.98 7.54 5.66
C LEU A 144 8.11 6.31 5.41
N ASP A 145 7.03 6.48 4.65
CA ASP A 145 6.05 5.42 4.40
C ASP A 145 6.72 4.15 3.84
N ALA A 146 6.46 3.00 4.48
CA ALA A 146 7.02 1.70 4.10
C ALA A 146 6.66 1.25 2.68
N ARG A 147 5.67 1.89 2.07
CA ARG A 147 5.22 1.64 0.70
C ARG A 147 6.01 2.45 -0.33
N ILE A 148 7.06 3.14 0.07
CA ILE A 148 7.98 3.82 -0.85
C ILE A 148 9.04 2.81 -1.30
N PRO A 149 9.25 2.61 -2.61
CA PRO A 149 10.29 1.72 -3.11
C PRO A 149 11.70 2.16 -2.66
N VAL A 150 12.52 1.20 -2.25
CA VAL A 150 13.95 1.44 -1.93
C VAL A 150 14.71 1.99 -3.14
N LYS A 151 14.41 1.44 -4.33
CA LYS A 151 15.01 1.81 -5.61
C LYS A 151 13.96 2.36 -6.56
N PRO A 152 13.51 3.62 -6.37
CA PRO A 152 12.47 4.23 -7.20
C PRO A 152 12.95 4.42 -8.64
N ASP A 153 14.27 4.56 -8.85
CA ASP A 153 14.95 4.66 -10.14
C ASP A 153 14.84 3.40 -11.02
N SER A 154 14.77 2.23 -10.40
CA SER A 154 14.61 0.95 -11.10
C SER A 154 13.24 0.31 -10.88
N PHE A 155 12.27 1.06 -10.35
CA PHE A 155 10.93 0.53 -10.08
C PHE A 155 10.07 0.68 -11.34
N PRO A 156 9.67 -0.41 -12.02
CA PRO A 156 8.99 -0.33 -13.32
C PRO A 156 7.73 0.55 -13.31
N PRO A 157 6.87 0.55 -12.25
CA PRO A 157 5.72 1.45 -12.18
C PRO A 157 6.06 2.95 -12.16
N TYR A 158 7.30 3.34 -11.88
CA TYR A 158 7.75 4.73 -11.89
C TYR A 158 8.50 5.10 -13.17
N ALA A 159 8.78 4.14 -14.06
CA ALA A 159 9.69 4.34 -15.19
C ALA A 159 9.27 5.48 -16.14
N GLU A 160 7.96 5.68 -16.34
CA GLU A 160 7.44 6.74 -17.22
C GLU A 160 7.59 8.15 -16.61
N ASP A 161 7.45 8.26 -15.28
CA ASP A 161 7.48 9.54 -14.57
C ASP A 161 8.87 9.89 -14.02
N TRP A 162 9.80 8.92 -13.98
CA TRP A 162 11.12 9.08 -13.40
C TRP A 162 12.01 10.03 -14.22
N LYS A 163 12.40 11.15 -13.60
CA LYS A 163 13.26 12.18 -14.22
C LYS A 163 14.63 12.28 -13.56
N GLY A 164 15.01 11.28 -12.76
CA GLY A 164 16.26 11.23 -12.02
C GLY A 164 16.13 11.70 -10.57
N TRP A 165 17.22 11.45 -9.82
CA TRP A 165 17.27 11.69 -8.38
C TRP A 165 17.04 13.14 -7.95
N LYS A 166 17.49 14.10 -8.78
CA LYS A 166 17.27 15.52 -8.54
C LYS A 166 15.78 15.88 -8.52
N ASP A 167 15.00 15.41 -9.50
CA ASP A 167 13.55 15.60 -9.52
C ASP A 167 12.87 14.85 -8.37
N TRP A 168 13.30 13.61 -8.10
CA TRP A 168 12.74 12.77 -7.05
C TRP A 168 12.86 13.40 -5.66
N LEU A 169 14.07 13.82 -5.29
CA LEU A 169 14.39 14.39 -3.98
C LEU A 169 14.05 15.88 -3.90
N GLY A 170 13.85 16.56 -5.03
CA GLY A 170 13.62 18.01 -5.08
C GLY A 170 14.88 18.81 -4.77
N VAL A 171 16.03 18.33 -5.26
CA VAL A 171 17.35 18.95 -5.07
C VAL A 171 17.94 19.38 -6.42
N ASP A 172 18.64 20.51 -6.43
CA ASP A 172 19.20 21.14 -7.64
C ASP A 172 20.60 20.63 -8.04
#